data_AF-A0A511MQG9-F1
#
_entry.id   AF-A0A511MQG9-F1
#
_cell.length_a   1.000
_cell.length_b   1.000
_cell.length_c   1.000
_cell.angle_alpha   90.00
_cell.angle_beta   90.00
_cell.angle_gamma   90.00
#
_symmetry.space_group_name_H-M   'P 1'
#
loop_
_entity.id
_entity.type
_entity.pdbx_description
1 polymer ?
#
loop_
_entity_poly.entity_id
_entity_poly.type
_entity_poly.pdbx_seq_one_letter_code
_entity_poly.pdbx_strand_id
1 'polypeptide(L)'
;MAENYRVVFPEGYHGRREAETADKGWLDVEVAFADGSVFPVSFYDPARLRQTIEDEIAGGSLYFTEPNLVILRKVTTENIELAVKDMVDTGFFDSIAPDER
;
A
#
# COMPACT_ATOMS: atom_id res chain seq x y z
N MET A 1 14.31 0.80 19.65
CA MET A 1 14.96 0.16 18.49
C MET A 1 14.80 1.14 17.35
N ALA A 2 15.87 1.49 16.64
CA ALA A 2 15.72 2.37 15.48
C ALA A 2 14.87 1.62 14.45
N GLU A 3 13.81 2.24 13.97
CA GLU A 3 12.99 1.65 12.90
C GLU A 3 13.89 1.48 11.68
N ASN A 4 14.09 0.23 11.24
CA ASN A 4 14.98 -0.09 10.12
C ASN A 4 14.31 0.14 8.75
N TYR A 5 13.15 0.80 8.75
CA TYR A 5 12.33 1.08 7.59
C TYR A 5 11.62 2.43 7.74
N ARG A 6 11.11 2.96 6.64
CA ARG A 6 10.21 4.11 6.59
C ARG A 6 9.11 3.87 5.57
N VAL A 7 7.90 4.37 5.87
CA VAL A 7 6.81 4.47 4.89
C VAL A 7 6.96 5.80 4.16
N VAL A 8 7.11 5.74 2.84
CA VAL A 8 7.24 6.90 1.96
C VAL A 8 5.89 7.11 1.28
N PHE A 9 5.19 8.14 1.72
CA PHE A 9 3.93 8.57 1.11
C PHE A 9 4.19 9.38 -0.17
N PRO A 10 3.22 9.43 -1.10
CA PRO A 10 3.35 10.21 -2.33
C PRO A 10 3.69 11.68 -2.09
N GLU A 11 4.37 12.32 -3.05
CA GLU A 11 4.71 13.73 -2.94
C GLU A 11 3.46 14.61 -2.72
N GLY A 12 3.53 15.49 -1.71
CA GLY A 12 2.42 16.35 -1.32
C GLY A 12 1.24 15.62 -0.68
N TYR A 13 1.45 14.42 -0.12
CA TYR A 13 0.40 13.66 0.58
C TYR A 13 -0.13 14.34 1.85
N HIS A 14 0.73 14.98 2.63
CA HIS A 14 0.32 15.56 3.90
C HIS A 14 -0.68 16.74 3.75
N GLY A 15 -1.61 16.87 4.70
CA GLY A 15 -2.60 17.94 4.71
C GLY A 15 -3.93 17.52 4.10
N ARG A 16 -4.43 18.26 3.09
CA ARG A 16 -5.76 17.98 2.50
C ARG A 16 -5.85 16.57 1.89
N ARG A 17 -4.77 16.12 1.26
CA ARG A 17 -4.75 14.87 0.48
C ARG A 17 -4.83 13.62 1.36
N GLU A 18 -4.31 13.69 2.58
CA GLU A 18 -4.49 12.66 3.61
C GLU A 18 -5.97 12.42 3.96
N ALA A 19 -6.74 13.51 4.14
CA ALA A 19 -8.18 13.40 4.39
C ALA A 19 -8.92 12.84 3.16
N GLU A 20 -8.56 13.28 1.95
CA GLU A 20 -9.17 12.79 0.70
C GLU A 20 -8.89 11.30 0.45
N THR A 21 -7.72 10.80 0.82
CA THR A 21 -7.38 9.38 0.68
C THR A 21 -8.32 8.46 1.45
N ALA A 22 -8.74 8.87 2.64
CA ALA A 22 -9.68 8.13 3.46
C ALA A 22 -11.05 7.95 2.81
N ASP A 23 -11.44 8.88 1.93
CA ASP A 23 -12.69 8.81 1.14
C ASP A 23 -12.47 8.12 -0.21
N LYS A 24 -11.27 8.26 -0.80
CA LYS A 24 -10.88 7.60 -2.06
C LYS A 24 -10.78 6.08 -1.92
N GLY A 25 -10.37 5.61 -0.74
CA GLY A 25 -10.32 4.19 -0.40
C GLY A 25 -9.12 3.42 -0.96
N TRP A 26 -8.09 4.11 -1.47
CA TRP A 26 -6.84 3.48 -1.90
C TRP A 26 -5.65 4.45 -1.86
N LEU A 27 -4.45 3.92 -1.66
CA LEU A 27 -3.19 4.65 -1.70
C LEU A 27 -2.00 3.72 -2.00
N ASP A 28 -1.14 4.15 -2.92
CA ASP A 28 0.17 3.51 -3.14
C ASP A 28 1.23 4.22 -2.29
N VAL A 29 2.09 3.44 -1.67
CA VAL A 29 3.24 3.92 -0.88
C VAL A 29 4.47 3.08 -1.18
N GLU A 30 5.64 3.56 -0.79
CA GLU A 30 6.87 2.76 -0.79
C GLU A 30 7.30 2.46 0.64
N VAL A 31 7.71 1.23 0.92
CA VAL A 31 8.35 0.86 2.18
C VAL A 31 9.84 0.72 1.91
N ALA A 32 10.62 1.67 2.42
CA ALA A 32 12.06 1.75 2.20
C ALA A 32 12.82 1.31 3.45
N PHE A 33 13.70 0.32 3.32
CA PHE A 33 14.55 -0.21 4.39
C PHE A 33 15.93 0.47 4.40
N ALA A 34 16.61 0.40 5.55
CA ALA A 34 17.92 1.03 5.72
C ALA A 34 19.05 0.38 4.90
N ASP A 35 18.85 -0.86 4.43
CA ASP A 35 19.76 -1.57 3.51
C ASP A 35 19.64 -1.10 2.05
N GLY A 36 18.69 -0.21 1.77
CA GLY A 36 18.41 0.31 0.42
C GLY A 36 17.28 -0.41 -0.30
N SER A 37 16.74 -1.51 0.25
CA SER A 37 15.61 -2.22 -0.33
C SER A 37 14.34 -1.37 -0.30
N VAL A 38 13.61 -1.32 -1.41
CA VAL A 38 12.36 -0.56 -1.54
C VAL A 38 11.25 -1.48 -2.04
N PHE A 39 10.10 -1.44 -1.38
CA PHE A 39 8.94 -2.24 -1.74
C PHE A 39 7.74 -1.33 -2.03
N PRO A 40 7.24 -1.27 -3.28
CA PRO A 40 5.95 -0.63 -3.55
C PRO A 40 4.84 -1.45 -2.92
N VAL A 41 3.90 -0.81 -2.25
CA VAL A 41 2.76 -1.45 -1.58
C VAL A 41 1.48 -0.68 -1.91
N SER A 42 0.48 -1.39 -2.41
CA SER A 42 -0.79 -0.82 -2.83
C SER A 42 -1.86 -1.12 -1.78
N PHE A 43 -2.34 -0.10 -1.07
CA PHE A 43 -3.35 -0.24 -0.03
C PHE A 43 -4.74 0.07 -0.56
N TYR A 44 -5.71 -0.79 -0.25
CA TYR A 44 -7.11 -0.63 -0.62
C TYR A 44 -8.04 -0.90 0.56
N ASP A 45 -9.20 -0.24 0.58
CA ASP A 45 -10.35 -0.74 1.33
C ASP A 45 -11.19 -1.73 0.50
N PRO A 46 -12.03 -2.58 1.12
CA PRO A 46 -12.76 -3.61 0.41
C PRO A 46 -13.77 -3.07 -0.61
N ALA A 47 -14.37 -1.90 -0.33
CA ALA A 47 -15.37 -1.33 -1.21
C ALA A 47 -14.72 -0.80 -2.49
N ARG A 48 -13.60 -0.11 -2.36
CA ARG A 48 -12.82 0.40 -3.47
C ARG A 48 -12.20 -0.73 -4.28
N LEU A 49 -11.62 -1.74 -3.65
CA LEU A 49 -11.03 -2.87 -4.37
C LEU A 49 -12.08 -3.63 -5.20
N ARG A 50 -13.27 -3.86 -4.65
CA ARG A 50 -14.36 -4.50 -5.41
C ARG A 50 -14.71 -3.71 -6.66
N GLN A 51 -14.87 -2.39 -6.54
CA GLN A 51 -15.15 -1.52 -7.70
C GLN A 51 -14.03 -1.62 -8.74
N THR A 52 -12.76 -1.52 -8.31
CA THR A 52 -11.60 -1.64 -9.22
C THR A 52 -11.61 -2.97 -9.97
N ILE A 53 -11.85 -4.09 -9.29
CA ILE A 53 -11.93 -5.42 -9.92
C ILE A 53 -13.09 -5.49 -10.92
N GLU A 54 -14.27 -5.01 -10.52
CA GLU A 54 -15.47 -5.02 -11.38
C GLU A 54 -15.25 -4.17 -12.65
N ASP A 55 -14.68 -2.97 -12.50
CA ASP A 55 -14.38 -2.06 -13.60
C ASP A 55 -13.36 -2.66 -14.58
N GLU A 56 -12.29 -3.29 -14.07
CA GLU A 56 -11.23 -3.87 -14.91
C GLU A 56 -11.74 -5.07 -15.72
N ILE A 57 -12.49 -5.97 -15.09
CA ILE A 57 -13.09 -7.12 -15.77
C ILE A 57 -14.18 -6.68 -16.77
N ALA A 58 -15.01 -5.70 -16.40
CA ALA A 58 -16.01 -5.13 -17.32
C ALA A 58 -15.36 -4.40 -18.51
N GLY A 59 -14.16 -3.85 -18.31
CA GLY A 59 -13.31 -3.29 -19.36
C GLY A 59 -12.73 -4.32 -20.33
N GLY A 60 -12.94 -5.62 -20.08
CA GLY A 60 -12.51 -6.71 -20.95
C GLY A 60 -11.20 -7.38 -20.52
N SER A 61 -10.63 -7.01 -19.37
CA SER A 61 -9.49 -7.74 -18.81
C SER A 61 -9.91 -9.14 -18.38
N LEU A 62 -9.04 -10.13 -18.64
CA LEU A 62 -9.28 -11.52 -18.24
C LEU A 62 -9.03 -11.76 -16.75
N TYR A 63 -8.14 -10.97 -16.14
CA TYR A 63 -7.71 -11.09 -14.76
C TYR A 63 -7.37 -9.71 -14.20
N PHE A 64 -7.38 -9.58 -12.88
CA PHE A 64 -6.87 -8.44 -12.12
C PHE A 64 -5.59 -8.88 -11.41
N THR A 65 -4.54 -8.05 -11.44
CA THR A 65 -3.31 -8.29 -10.68
C THR A 65 -2.75 -6.98 -10.15
N GLU A 66 -2.30 -6.99 -8.90
CA GLU A 66 -1.66 -5.84 -8.25
C GLU A 66 -0.54 -6.35 -7.33
N PRO A 67 0.73 -5.95 -7.55
CA PRO A 67 1.84 -6.34 -6.68
C PRO A 67 1.65 -5.81 -5.25
N ASN A 68 2.00 -6.63 -4.26
CA ASN A 68 2.00 -6.25 -2.84
C ASN A 68 0.71 -5.55 -2.39
N LEU A 69 -0.45 -6.02 -2.87
CA LEU A 69 -1.73 -5.48 -2.49
C LEU A 69 -2.08 -5.84 -1.04
N VAL A 70 -2.42 -4.82 -0.25
CA VAL A 70 -2.82 -4.97 1.15
C VAL A 70 -4.22 -4.36 1.35
N ILE A 71 -5.12 -5.13 1.96
CA ILE A 71 -6.49 -4.69 2.23
C ILE A 71 -6.59 -4.19 3.68
N LEU A 72 -6.93 -2.92 3.85
CA LEU A 72 -7.21 -2.30 5.14
C LEU A 72 -8.71 -2.16 5.36
N ARG A 73 -9.16 -2.12 6.61
CA ARG A 73 -10.56 -1.77 6.91
C ARG A 73 -10.93 -0.36 6.41
N LYS A 74 -9.97 0.56 6.46
CA LYS A 74 -10.05 1.92 5.93
C LYS A 74 -8.63 2.41 5.61
N VAL A 75 -8.45 3.05 4.46
CA VAL A 75 -7.13 3.56 4.04
C VAL A 75 -6.86 4.91 4.69
N THR A 76 -6.20 4.89 5.84
CA THR A 76 -5.72 6.08 6.57
C THR A 76 -4.22 5.96 6.80
N THR A 77 -3.53 7.09 6.99
CA THR A 77 -2.10 7.12 7.33
C THR A 77 -1.79 6.21 8.52
N GLU A 78 -2.56 6.35 9.60
CA GLU A 78 -2.42 5.52 10.82
C GLU A 78 -2.56 4.02 10.52
N ASN A 79 -3.59 3.61 9.77
CA ASN A 79 -3.79 2.19 9.46
C ASN A 79 -2.69 1.65 8.54
N ILE A 80 -2.17 2.46 7.62
CA ILE A 80 -1.05 2.09 6.74
C ILE A 80 0.20 1.86 7.59
N GLU A 81 0.56 2.80 8.47
CA GLU A 81 1.74 2.69 9.32
C GLU A 81 1.64 1.48 10.26
N LEU A 82 0.48 1.26 10.88
CA LEU A 82 0.24 0.08 11.73
C LEU A 82 0.35 -1.23 10.94
N ALA A 83 -0.20 -1.28 9.72
CA ALA A 83 -0.12 -2.47 8.87
C ALA A 83 1.31 -2.75 8.41
N VAL A 84 2.06 -1.74 7.95
CA VAL A 84 3.46 -1.92 7.56
C VAL A 84 4.29 -2.40 8.75
N LYS A 85 4.08 -1.84 9.94
CA LYS A 85 4.76 -2.30 11.14
C LYS A 85 4.51 -3.79 11.40
N ASP A 86 3.26 -4.24 11.34
CA ASP A 86 2.90 -5.65 11.54
C ASP A 86 3.49 -6.55 10.44
N MET A 87 3.48 -6.10 9.19
CA MET A 87 4.10 -6.81 8.06
C MET A 87 5.61 -6.96 8.23
N VAL A 88 6.30 -5.94 8.75
CA VAL A 88 7.73 -6.02 9.09
C VAL A 88 7.95 -7.01 10.25
N ASP A 89 7.17 -6.89 11.33
CA ASP A 89 7.30 -7.75 12.51
C ASP A 89 7.02 -9.23 12.20
N THR A 90 6.18 -9.51 11.21
CA THR A 90 5.83 -10.87 10.76
C THR A 90 6.73 -11.41 9.65
N GLY A 91 7.72 -10.63 9.17
CA GLY A 91 8.66 -11.05 8.14
C GLY A 91 8.07 -11.12 6.73
N PHE A 92 6.98 -10.38 6.45
CA PHE A 92 6.35 -10.38 5.13
C PHE A 92 7.33 -9.98 4.02
N PHE A 93 8.12 -8.91 4.24
CA PHE A 93 9.06 -8.39 3.26
C PHE A 93 10.25 -9.32 2.99
N ASP A 94 10.52 -10.29 3.88
CA ASP A 94 11.54 -11.32 3.64
C ASP A 94 11.08 -12.37 2.61
N SER A 95 9.78 -12.42 2.31
CA SER A 95 9.16 -13.40 1.41
C SER A 95 8.95 -12.89 -0.03
N ILE A 96 9.25 -11.62 -0.28
CA ILE A 96 9.06 -10.95 -1.57
C ILE A 96 10.36 -10.27 -2.02
N ALA A 97 10.48 -10.02 -3.32
CA ALA A 97 11.63 -9.30 -3.86
C ALA A 97 11.40 -7.77 -3.76
N PRO A 98 12.44 -6.99 -3.44
CA PRO A 98 12.38 -5.53 -3.57
C PRO A 98 12.28 -5.10 -5.04
N ASP A 99 11.86 -3.87 -5.27
CA ASP A 99 11.78 -3.28 -6.62
C ASP A 99 13.20 -3.02 -7.18
N GLU A 100 13.44 -3.39 -8.44
CA GLU A 100 14.76 -3.33 -9.10
C GLU A 100 15.05 -1.97 -9.78
N ARG A 101 14.39 -0.88 -9.37
CA ARG A 101 14.42 0.42 -10.06
C ARG A 101 15.81 1.09 -10.16
#